data_AF-A0AAD5U7B4-F1
#
_entry.id   AF-A0AAD5U7B4-F1
#
_cell.length_a   1.000
_cell.length_b   1.000
_cell.length_c   1.000
_cell.angle_alpha   90.00
_cell.angle_beta   90.00
_cell.angle_gamma   90.00
#
_symmetry.space_group_name_H-M   'P 1'
#
loop_
_entity.id
_entity.type
_entity.pdbx_description
1 polymer ?
#
loop_
_entity_poly.entity_id
_entity_poly.type
_entity_poly.pdbx_seq_one_letter_code
_entity_poly.pdbx_strand_id
1 'polypeptide(L)'
;MYLYVLNFTVTSSDETPQIMNENVKEISVHVPKHKKPDNQEDFGHYLAGLIDGDGWFSNNTANLVLHELDYSLAYYVKKRIGYGIVSKLKTKNSIFYSIKKREGLLKFLTFINGKLRTQEKCNYIQKHLLEVDEDSFGLNDNFTINSVDNLNNYWLAGFIDSCGSFQLETEEYPQPKGDTLMKVRLVLKLSHKTPSVFDAIKSRLGGNITHDKETDTYYFATSTFESAKKVVEYINKYHILSSKYVDYVKWRKSYILVQNDFNVILSIDE
;
A
#
# COMPACT_ATOMS: atom_id res chain seq x y z
N MET A 1 -20.69 13.33 34.01
CA MET A 1 -19.80 13.22 32.84
C MET A 1 -19.15 11.85 32.93
N TYR A 2 -19.73 10.85 32.29
CA TYR A 2 -19.26 9.47 32.39
C TYR A 2 -17.96 9.35 31.60
N LEU A 3 -16.84 9.17 32.30
CA LEU A 3 -15.60 8.70 31.68
C LEU A 3 -15.82 7.22 31.30
N TYR A 4 -15.95 6.95 30.01
CA TYR A 4 -15.77 5.59 29.50
C TYR A 4 -14.26 5.31 29.50
N VAL A 5 -13.81 4.55 30.50
CA VAL A 5 -12.47 3.95 30.48
C VAL A 5 -12.56 2.77 29.52
N LEU A 6 -11.94 2.91 28.34
CA LEU A 6 -11.75 1.82 27.39
C LEU A 6 -10.69 0.88 27.97
N ASN A 7 -11.12 -0.21 28.60
CA ASN A 7 -10.22 -1.30 29.00
C ASN A 7 -9.97 -2.19 27.78
N PHE A 8 -8.76 -2.14 27.22
CA PHE A 8 -8.31 -3.02 26.15
C PHE A 8 -7.66 -4.26 26.76
N THR A 9 -8.22 -5.45 26.54
CA THR A 9 -7.53 -6.71 26.83
C THR A 9 -7.58 -7.59 25.59
N VAL A 10 -6.39 -8.01 25.11
CA VAL A 10 -6.24 -8.97 24.03
C VAL A 10 -6.07 -10.35 24.65
N THR A 11 -7.03 -11.25 24.44
CA THR A 11 -6.92 -12.66 24.80
C THR A 11 -6.70 -13.51 23.54
N SER A 12 -5.72 -14.40 23.59
CA SER A 12 -5.61 -15.55 22.68
C SER A 12 -6.45 -16.71 23.23
N SER A 13 -7.01 -17.51 22.33
CA SER A 13 -7.92 -18.63 22.59
C SER A 13 -7.43 -19.62 23.66
N ASP A 14 -8.34 -19.95 24.58
CA ASP A 14 -8.38 -21.13 25.45
C ASP A 14 -7.06 -21.60 26.07
N GLU A 15 -6.58 -20.80 27.01
CA GLU A 15 -5.96 -21.19 28.28
C GLU A 15 -5.80 -19.88 29.08
N THR A 16 -5.68 -19.95 30.42
CA THR A 16 -5.43 -18.81 31.34
C THR A 16 -4.73 -17.62 30.68
N PRO A 17 -5.11 -16.35 30.92
CA PRO A 17 -4.53 -15.17 30.27
C PRO A 17 -3.02 -15.13 30.50
N GLN A 18 -2.27 -15.75 29.60
CA GLN A 18 -0.85 -15.52 29.46
C GLN A 18 -0.77 -14.18 28.74
N ILE A 19 -0.28 -13.19 29.49
CA ILE A 19 0.24 -11.95 28.94
C ILE A 19 1.17 -12.34 27.80
N MET A 20 0.73 -12.15 26.55
CA MET A 20 1.62 -12.30 25.41
C MET A 20 2.65 -11.17 25.53
N ASN A 21 3.79 -11.48 26.15
CA ASN A 21 5.01 -10.70 26.11
C ASN A 21 5.59 -10.76 24.69
N GLU A 22 4.85 -10.24 23.70
CA GLU A 22 5.47 -9.82 22.46
C GLU A 22 6.24 -8.55 22.80
N ASN A 23 7.53 -8.69 23.13
CA ASN A 23 8.47 -7.58 23.29
C ASN A 23 8.69 -6.88 21.94
N VAL A 24 7.63 -6.28 21.40
CA VAL A 24 7.65 -5.52 20.16
C VAL A 24 8.33 -4.20 20.46
N LYS A 25 9.57 -4.05 20.00
CA LYS A 25 10.31 -2.78 20.15
C LYS A 25 9.44 -1.60 19.75
N GLU A 26 9.34 -0.62 20.63
CA GLU A 26 8.48 0.54 20.45
C GLU A 26 8.81 1.34 19.18
N ILE A 27 7.77 1.90 18.55
CA ILE A 27 7.96 2.89 17.49
C ILE A 27 8.09 4.29 18.09
N SER A 28 8.88 5.15 17.43
CA SER A 28 8.97 6.57 17.79
C SER A 28 7.59 7.25 17.77
N VAL A 29 7.29 8.09 18.76
CA VAL A 29 6.07 8.92 18.76
C VAL A 29 6.05 9.92 17.60
N HIS A 30 7.23 10.38 17.15
CA HIS A 30 7.36 11.35 16.08
C HIS A 30 7.32 10.68 14.70
N VAL A 31 6.44 11.19 13.83
CA VAL A 31 6.39 10.81 12.42
C VAL A 31 7.63 11.39 11.72
N PRO A 32 8.38 10.61 10.92
CA PRO A 32 9.47 11.14 10.13
C PRO A 32 9.01 12.28 9.22
N LYS A 33 9.95 13.19 8.89
CA LYS A 33 9.67 14.23 7.89
C LYS A 33 9.30 13.55 6.57
N HIS A 34 8.12 13.87 6.04
CA HIS A 34 7.64 13.33 4.78
C HIS A 34 8.61 13.65 3.63
N LYS A 35 8.92 12.63 2.83
CA LYS A 35 9.88 12.68 1.72
C LYS A 35 9.27 12.03 0.50
N LYS A 36 9.57 12.59 -0.67
CA LYS A 36 9.25 11.98 -1.97
C LYS A 36 10.45 11.14 -2.44
N PRO A 37 10.27 10.22 -3.39
CA PRO A 37 11.37 9.53 -4.05
C PRO A 37 12.48 10.49 -4.51
N ASP A 38 13.70 10.33 -4.00
CA ASP A 38 14.79 11.31 -4.16
C ASP A 38 15.45 11.20 -5.55
N ASN A 39 15.56 9.99 -6.10
CA ASN A 39 16.22 9.71 -7.37
C ASN A 39 15.26 9.08 -8.40
N GLN A 40 15.76 8.79 -9.60
CA GLN A 40 14.99 8.19 -10.69
C GLN A 40 14.60 6.73 -10.41
N GLU A 41 15.45 5.98 -9.72
CA GLU A 41 15.23 4.56 -9.42
C GLU A 41 14.10 4.39 -8.41
N ASP A 42 14.14 5.15 -7.31
CA ASP A 42 13.09 5.21 -6.31
C ASP A 42 11.76 5.64 -6.91
N PHE A 43 11.79 6.64 -7.80
CA PHE A 43 10.58 7.07 -8.50
C PHE A 43 10.07 6.01 -9.46
N GLY A 44 10.95 5.28 -10.15
CA GLY A 44 10.58 4.17 -11.02
C GLY A 44 9.85 3.06 -10.24
N HIS A 45 10.34 2.73 -9.03
CA HIS A 45 9.67 1.75 -8.18
C HIS A 45 8.31 2.25 -7.72
N TYR A 46 8.25 3.49 -7.23
CA TYR A 46 6.99 4.12 -6.84
C TYR A 46 5.97 4.13 -7.99
N LEU A 47 6.41 4.52 -9.18
CA LEU A 47 5.58 4.57 -10.38
C LEU A 47 5.10 3.17 -10.79
N ALA A 48 5.98 2.18 -10.76
CA ALA A 48 5.61 0.79 -11.04
C ALA A 48 4.55 0.27 -10.06
N GLY A 49 4.63 0.63 -8.78
CA GLY A 49 3.61 0.30 -7.78
C GLY A 49 2.24 0.89 -8.10
N LEU A 50 2.17 2.18 -8.44
CA LEU A 50 0.93 2.83 -8.87
C LEU A 50 0.32 2.13 -10.09
N ILE A 51 1.17 1.75 -11.04
CA ILE A 51 0.74 1.11 -12.28
C ILE A 51 0.29 -0.32 -12.03
N ASP A 52 0.97 -1.08 -11.18
CA ASP A 52 0.53 -2.41 -10.78
C ASP A 52 -0.81 -2.38 -10.07
N GLY A 53 -1.12 -1.34 -9.28
CA GLY A 53 -2.43 -1.20 -8.65
C GLY A 53 -3.55 -0.82 -9.63
N ASP A 54 -3.53 0.40 -10.15
CA ASP A 54 -4.67 0.98 -10.92
C ASP A 54 -4.30 1.46 -12.34
N GLY A 55 -3.06 1.21 -12.78
CA GLY A 55 -2.62 1.56 -14.12
C GLY A 55 -2.95 0.50 -15.18
N TRP A 56 -3.10 0.95 -16.42
CA TRP A 56 -3.24 0.06 -17.58
C TRP A 56 -2.65 0.67 -18.85
N PHE A 57 -2.48 -0.19 -19.85
CA PHE A 57 -1.97 0.17 -21.16
C PHE A 57 -3.03 -0.12 -22.22
N SER A 58 -3.17 0.79 -23.18
CA SER A 58 -4.05 0.59 -24.33
C SER A 58 -3.66 1.49 -25.48
N ASN A 59 -3.75 1.02 -26.73
CA ASN A 59 -3.61 1.86 -27.93
C ASN A 59 -2.40 2.82 -27.90
N ASN A 60 -1.21 2.32 -27.56
CA ASN A 60 0.01 3.14 -27.39
C ASN A 60 -0.12 4.27 -26.35
N THR A 61 -0.87 4.00 -25.27
CA THR A 61 -1.02 4.89 -24.13
C THR A 61 -0.76 4.16 -22.83
N ALA A 62 -0.15 4.87 -21.88
CA ALA A 62 -0.11 4.48 -20.47
C ALA A 62 -1.10 5.33 -19.70
N ASN A 63 -1.94 4.69 -18.89
CA ASN A 63 -3.05 5.30 -18.20
C ASN A 63 -3.03 4.95 -16.72
N LEU A 64 -3.47 5.90 -15.90
CA LEU A 64 -3.60 5.75 -14.45
C LEU A 64 -4.85 6.52 -13.99
N VAL A 65 -5.65 5.88 -13.14
CA VAL A 65 -6.75 6.55 -12.43
C VAL A 65 -6.34 6.76 -10.98
N LEU A 66 -6.63 7.95 -10.46
CA LEU A 66 -6.37 8.36 -9.08
C LEU A 66 -7.64 8.95 -8.48
N HIS A 67 -7.72 9.01 -7.15
CA HIS A 67 -8.84 9.69 -6.48
C HIS A 67 -8.77 11.21 -6.70
N GLU A 68 -9.91 11.93 -6.65
CA GLU A 68 -9.91 13.39 -6.88
C GLU A 68 -9.11 14.21 -5.87
N LEU A 69 -8.85 13.66 -4.68
CA LEU A 69 -7.99 14.29 -3.68
C LEU A 69 -6.50 14.22 -4.05
N ASP A 70 -6.15 13.43 -5.06
CA ASP A 70 -4.76 13.11 -5.44
C ASP A 70 -4.24 13.94 -6.63
N TYR A 71 -4.77 15.14 -6.88
CA TYR A 71 -4.26 16.04 -7.93
C TYR A 71 -2.77 16.33 -7.77
N SER A 72 -2.32 16.57 -6.54
CA SER A 72 -0.91 16.83 -6.23
C SER A 72 -0.03 15.65 -6.63
N LEU A 73 -0.51 14.42 -6.44
CA LEU A 73 0.18 13.20 -6.87
C LEU A 73 0.19 13.07 -8.40
N ALA A 74 -0.95 13.29 -9.06
CA ALA A 74 -1.05 13.25 -10.53
C ALA A 74 -0.08 14.25 -11.19
N TYR A 75 -0.05 15.49 -10.71
CA TYR A 75 0.88 16.52 -11.22
C TYR A 75 2.33 16.26 -10.84
N TYR A 76 2.60 15.61 -9.69
CA TYR A 76 3.94 15.16 -9.34
C TYR A 76 4.45 14.10 -10.34
N VAL A 77 3.65 13.08 -10.64
CA VAL A 77 3.99 12.04 -11.64
C VAL A 77 4.21 12.67 -13.01
N LYS A 78 3.29 13.52 -13.47
CA LYS A 78 3.42 14.30 -14.71
C LYS A 78 4.71 15.11 -14.75
N LYS A 79 5.07 15.80 -13.67
CA LYS A 79 6.30 16.61 -13.60
C LYS A 79 7.56 15.75 -13.68
N ARG A 80 7.59 14.60 -13.00
CA ARG A 80 8.74 13.68 -13.00
C ARG A 80 8.98 13.06 -14.37
N ILE A 81 7.91 12.69 -15.07
CA ILE A 81 7.99 12.15 -16.42
C ILE A 81 8.25 13.27 -17.44
N GLY A 82 7.63 14.44 -17.25
CA GLY A 82 7.69 15.57 -18.18
C GLY A 82 6.66 15.49 -19.31
N TYR A 83 5.78 14.49 -19.28
CA TYR A 83 4.77 14.23 -20.31
C TYR A 83 3.43 13.87 -19.67
N GLY A 84 2.39 13.80 -20.49
CA GLY A 84 1.06 13.33 -20.10
C GLY A 84 0.06 14.44 -19.80
N ILE A 85 -1.21 14.06 -19.78
CA ILE A 85 -2.37 14.92 -19.55
C ILE A 85 -3.03 14.46 -18.26
N VAL A 86 -3.36 15.41 -17.39
CA VAL A 86 -4.15 15.19 -16.17
C VAL A 86 -5.52 15.81 -16.43
N SER A 87 -6.60 15.05 -16.28
CA SER A 87 -7.97 15.51 -16.48
C SER A 87 -8.92 14.98 -15.40
N LYS A 88 -9.98 15.73 -15.09
CA LYS A 88 -11.01 15.28 -14.15
C LYS A 88 -12.00 14.35 -14.87
N LEU A 89 -12.32 13.21 -14.26
CA LEU A 89 -13.45 12.37 -14.67
C LEU A 89 -14.70 12.86 -13.94
N LYS A 90 -15.66 13.42 -14.70
CA LYS A 90 -16.88 14.05 -14.16
C LYS A 90 -17.78 13.09 -13.36
N THR A 91 -17.69 11.78 -13.60
CA THR A 91 -18.67 10.81 -13.12
C THR A 91 -18.22 9.96 -11.94
N LYS A 92 -16.96 10.06 -11.49
CA LYS A 92 -16.38 9.10 -10.53
C LYS A 92 -15.47 9.71 -9.45
N ASN A 93 -15.53 11.02 -9.18
CA ASN A 93 -14.61 11.70 -8.24
C ASN A 93 -13.15 11.23 -8.41
N SER A 94 -12.73 11.16 -9.67
CA SER A 94 -11.47 10.53 -10.08
C SER A 94 -10.71 11.44 -11.04
N ILE A 95 -9.40 11.27 -11.07
CA ILE A 95 -8.46 11.95 -11.95
C ILE A 95 -7.94 10.92 -12.93
N PHE A 96 -7.89 11.28 -14.20
CA PHE A 96 -7.30 10.49 -15.25
C PHE A 96 -5.96 11.10 -15.64
N TYR A 97 -4.90 10.31 -15.52
CA TYR A 97 -3.58 10.65 -16.04
C TYR A 97 -3.27 9.74 -17.23
N SER A 98 -2.95 10.32 -18.38
CA SER A 98 -2.69 9.57 -19.61
C SER A 98 -1.49 10.12 -20.37
N ILE A 99 -0.66 9.20 -20.87
CA ILE A 99 0.52 9.50 -21.68
C ILE A 99 0.32 8.85 -23.05
N LYS A 100 0.13 9.69 -24.09
CA LYS A 100 -0.04 9.26 -25.48
C LYS A 100 1.16 9.62 -26.38
N LYS A 101 1.91 10.67 -26.02
CA LYS A 101 3.04 11.12 -26.84
C LYS A 101 4.16 10.08 -26.75
N ARG A 102 4.68 9.65 -27.91
CA ARG A 102 5.73 8.60 -28.05
C ARG A 102 6.84 8.81 -27.02
N GLU A 103 7.59 9.90 -27.12
CA GLU A 103 8.68 10.31 -26.20
C GLU A 103 8.34 10.09 -24.71
N GLY A 104 7.14 10.48 -24.30
CA GLY A 104 6.68 10.37 -22.93
C GLY A 104 6.41 8.93 -22.50
N LEU A 105 5.80 8.13 -23.39
CA LEU A 105 5.54 6.72 -23.15
C LEU A 105 6.85 5.96 -22.91
N LEU A 106 7.92 6.34 -23.58
CA LEU A 106 9.19 5.62 -23.55
C LEU A 106 9.99 5.93 -22.32
N LYS A 107 10.01 7.21 -21.96
CA LYS A 107 10.55 7.63 -20.69
C LYS A 107 9.79 6.95 -19.55
N PHE A 108 8.47 6.83 -19.68
CA PHE A 108 7.64 6.08 -18.74
C PHE A 108 8.01 4.59 -18.68
N LEU A 109 8.10 3.90 -19.83
CA LEU A 109 8.48 2.48 -19.90
C LEU A 109 9.89 2.24 -19.34
N THR A 110 10.82 3.15 -19.60
CA THR A 110 12.18 3.12 -19.04
C THR A 110 12.17 3.18 -17.52
N PHE A 111 11.32 4.02 -16.91
CA PHE A 111 11.23 4.11 -15.45
C PHE A 111 10.76 2.80 -14.81
N ILE A 112 9.78 2.13 -15.41
CA ILE A 112 9.12 0.96 -14.81
C ILE A 112 9.71 -0.38 -15.25
N ASN A 113 10.62 -0.39 -16.22
CA ASN A 113 11.29 -1.60 -16.67
C ASN A 113 12.05 -2.27 -15.51
N GLY A 114 11.84 -3.57 -15.31
CA GLY A 114 12.43 -4.34 -14.21
C GLY A 114 11.78 -4.07 -12.86
N LYS A 115 10.64 -3.35 -12.81
CA LYS A 115 10.01 -2.91 -11.56
C LYS A 115 8.54 -3.28 -11.42
N LEU A 116 7.83 -3.55 -12.52
CA LEU A 116 6.47 -4.10 -12.47
C LEU A 116 6.48 -5.50 -11.88
N ARG A 117 5.41 -5.86 -11.17
CA ARG A 117 5.19 -7.17 -10.55
C ARG A 117 3.98 -7.91 -11.12
N THR A 118 3.23 -7.28 -12.03
CA THR A 118 2.11 -7.93 -12.73
C THR A 118 2.55 -8.47 -14.10
N GLN A 119 2.54 -9.80 -14.26
CA GLN A 119 2.97 -10.45 -15.52
C GLN A 119 2.11 -10.03 -16.72
N GLU A 120 0.79 -9.91 -16.54
CA GLU A 120 -0.13 -9.50 -17.60
C GLU A 120 0.22 -8.12 -18.18
N LYS A 121 0.61 -7.17 -17.33
CA LYS A 121 1.02 -5.82 -17.75
C LYS A 121 2.35 -5.86 -18.51
N CYS A 122 3.31 -6.66 -18.05
CA CYS A 122 4.59 -6.86 -18.74
C CYS A 122 4.38 -7.47 -20.14
N ASN A 123 3.58 -8.55 -20.22
CA ASN A 123 3.26 -9.21 -21.48
C ASN A 123 2.56 -8.26 -22.46
N TYR A 124 1.65 -7.42 -21.97
CA TYR A 124 0.99 -6.42 -22.80
C TYR A 124 1.98 -5.41 -23.37
N ILE A 125 2.89 -4.89 -22.54
CA ILE A 125 3.92 -3.92 -22.97
C ILE A 125 4.79 -4.54 -24.07
N GLN A 126 5.33 -5.74 -23.84
CA GLN A 126 6.17 -6.45 -24.80
C GLN A 126 5.44 -6.64 -26.14
N LYS A 127 4.23 -7.22 -26.09
CA LYS A 127 3.48 -7.58 -27.30
C LYS A 127 2.91 -6.39 -28.08
N HIS A 128 2.48 -5.33 -27.39
CA HIS A 128 1.67 -4.28 -28.02
C HIS A 128 2.33 -2.91 -28.08
N LEU A 129 3.32 -2.64 -27.24
CA LEU A 129 4.00 -1.34 -27.19
C LEU A 129 5.43 -1.39 -27.74
N LEU A 130 6.06 -2.57 -27.72
CA LEU A 130 7.45 -2.78 -28.07
C LEU A 130 7.61 -3.46 -29.43
N GLU A 131 6.85 -4.54 -29.71
CA GLU A 131 6.92 -5.27 -30.99
C GLU A 131 6.46 -4.49 -32.25
N VAL A 132 5.76 -3.36 -32.11
CA VAL A 132 5.07 -2.67 -33.23
C VAL A 132 5.94 -1.64 -33.96
N ASP A 133 7.18 -1.40 -33.53
CA ASP A 133 8.05 -0.36 -34.09
C ASP A 133 9.44 -0.97 -34.35
N GLU A 134 9.91 -1.14 -35.58
CA GLU A 134 11.25 -1.72 -35.87
C GLU A 134 12.40 -0.82 -35.37
N ASP A 135 12.13 0.48 -35.15
CA ASP A 135 13.03 1.47 -34.52
C ASP A 135 12.82 1.58 -32.99
N SER A 136 12.28 0.53 -32.37
CA SER A 136 11.90 0.49 -30.95
C SER A 136 13.10 0.54 -30.00
N PHE A 137 13.52 1.76 -29.68
CA PHE A 137 14.06 2.19 -28.39
C PHE A 137 15.34 1.58 -27.83
N GLY A 138 15.89 0.52 -28.43
CA GLY A 138 16.85 -0.34 -27.73
C GLY A 138 16.26 -0.98 -26.45
N LEU A 139 14.93 -0.97 -26.28
CA LEU A 139 14.23 -1.56 -25.13
C LEU A 139 13.63 -2.95 -25.45
N ASN A 140 13.50 -3.32 -26.73
CA ASN A 140 12.77 -4.51 -27.16
C ASN A 140 13.33 -5.83 -26.62
N ASP A 141 14.62 -5.90 -26.31
CA ASP A 141 15.23 -7.13 -25.80
C ASP A 141 15.22 -7.24 -24.26
N ASN A 142 14.78 -6.21 -23.53
CA ASN A 142 15.07 -6.08 -22.09
C ASN A 142 13.92 -5.62 -21.20
N PHE A 143 12.66 -5.59 -21.67
CA PHE A 143 11.56 -5.28 -20.74
C PHE A 143 11.27 -6.48 -19.84
N THR A 144 11.61 -6.41 -18.55
CA THR A 144 11.50 -7.55 -17.63
C THR A 144 10.56 -7.27 -16.46
N ILE A 145 9.90 -8.31 -15.98
CA ILE A 145 9.17 -8.30 -14.70
C ILE A 145 10.16 -8.32 -13.53
N ASN A 146 9.76 -7.72 -12.40
CA ASN A 146 10.42 -7.92 -11.12
C ASN A 146 9.85 -9.14 -10.40
N SER A 147 10.52 -10.28 -10.53
CA SER A 147 10.18 -11.52 -9.81
C SER A 147 10.85 -11.64 -8.43
N VAL A 148 11.60 -10.63 -7.98
CA VAL A 148 12.34 -10.69 -6.72
C VAL A 148 11.42 -10.28 -5.57
N ASP A 149 11.35 -11.09 -4.51
CA ASP A 149 10.58 -10.83 -3.28
C ASP A 149 11.22 -9.76 -2.36
N ASN A 150 11.81 -8.71 -2.95
CA ASN A 150 12.40 -7.60 -2.24
C ASN A 150 11.53 -6.34 -2.36
N LEU A 151 10.93 -5.94 -1.24
CA LEU A 151 10.16 -4.71 -1.11
C LEU A 151 10.93 -3.58 -0.41
N ASN A 152 12.27 -3.63 -0.32
CA ASN A 152 13.09 -2.52 0.19
C ASN A 152 13.27 -1.42 -0.87
N ASN A 153 12.15 -0.91 -1.40
CA ASN A 153 12.05 0.18 -2.36
C ASN A 153 10.64 0.79 -2.28
N TYR A 154 10.36 1.80 -3.11
CA TYR A 154 9.07 2.51 -3.10
C TYR A 154 7.90 1.78 -3.80
N TRP A 155 8.09 0.55 -4.31
CA TRP A 155 7.03 -0.13 -5.07
C TRP A 155 5.76 -0.32 -4.25
N LEU A 156 5.87 -0.82 -3.02
CA LEU A 156 4.70 -1.04 -2.17
C LEU A 156 4.06 0.30 -1.74
N ALA A 157 4.82 1.38 -1.60
CA ALA A 157 4.27 2.71 -1.34
C ALA A 157 3.36 3.20 -2.48
N GLY A 158 3.81 3.02 -3.73
CA GLY A 158 2.98 3.30 -4.91
C GLY A 158 1.74 2.40 -4.98
N PHE A 159 1.91 1.11 -4.69
CA PHE A 159 0.81 0.15 -4.71
C PHE A 159 -0.26 0.46 -3.64
N ILE A 160 0.16 0.84 -2.42
CA ILE A 160 -0.74 1.31 -1.35
C ILE A 160 -1.50 2.57 -1.79
N ASP A 161 -0.81 3.52 -2.45
CA ASP A 161 -1.44 4.75 -2.92
C ASP A 161 -2.54 4.51 -3.96
N SER A 162 -2.42 3.46 -4.78
CA SER A 162 -3.50 3.01 -5.68
C SER A 162 -4.63 2.32 -4.90
N CYS A 163 -4.38 1.14 -4.33
CA CYS A 163 -5.44 0.21 -3.92
C CYS A 163 -5.47 -0.08 -2.41
N GLY A 164 -4.74 0.68 -1.60
CA GLY A 164 -4.66 0.47 -0.15
C GLY A 164 -5.68 1.23 0.68
N SER A 165 -5.97 0.69 1.87
CA SER A 165 -6.86 1.28 2.86
C SER A 165 -6.31 1.03 4.27
N PHE A 166 -6.18 2.09 5.06
CA PHE A 166 -5.83 2.01 6.48
C PHE A 166 -7.12 1.96 7.30
N GLN A 167 -7.32 0.88 8.05
CA GLN A 167 -8.55 0.59 8.76
C GLN A 167 -8.27 0.38 10.25
N LEU A 168 -9.18 0.89 11.07
CA LEU A 168 -9.31 0.57 12.48
C LEU A 168 -10.55 -0.29 12.60
N GLU A 169 -10.35 -1.60 12.69
CA GLU A 169 -11.44 -2.55 12.88
C GLU A 169 -11.65 -2.80 14.37
N THR A 170 -12.88 -3.01 14.78
CA THR A 170 -13.23 -3.26 16.17
C THR A 170 -14.04 -4.52 16.29
N GLU A 171 -13.70 -5.36 17.26
CA GLU A 171 -14.38 -6.61 17.53
C GLU A 171 -14.79 -6.67 19.00
N GLU A 172 -16.08 -6.96 19.23
CA GLU A 172 -16.65 -7.07 20.57
C GLU A 172 -16.56 -8.52 21.06
N TYR A 173 -16.12 -8.67 22.30
CA TYR A 173 -16.02 -9.95 22.99
C TYR A 173 -16.85 -9.88 24.28
N PRO A 174 -18.12 -10.33 24.22
CA PRO A 174 -18.97 -10.43 25.40
C PRO A 174 -18.31 -11.30 26.47
N GLN A 175 -18.24 -10.79 27.70
CA GLN A 175 -17.67 -11.50 28.84
C GLN A 175 -18.77 -12.21 29.65
N PRO A 176 -18.44 -13.32 30.33
CA PRO A 176 -19.41 -14.08 31.14
C PRO A 176 -20.09 -13.25 32.25
N LYS A 177 -19.48 -12.16 32.71
CA LYS A 177 -20.00 -11.27 33.77
C LYS A 177 -20.86 -10.11 33.24
N GLY A 178 -21.12 -10.04 31.94
CA GLY A 178 -21.93 -8.99 31.31
C GLY A 178 -21.15 -7.77 30.81
N ASP A 179 -19.84 -7.70 31.07
CA ASP A 179 -18.95 -6.71 30.46
C ASP A 179 -18.66 -7.08 29.00
N THR A 180 -18.34 -6.09 28.16
CA THR A 180 -17.90 -6.33 26.76
C THR A 180 -16.49 -5.81 26.59
N LEU A 181 -15.57 -6.68 26.17
CA LEU A 181 -14.22 -6.27 25.78
C LEU A 181 -14.22 -5.84 24.32
N MET A 182 -13.52 -4.75 24.02
CA MET A 182 -13.37 -4.25 22.66
C MET A 182 -11.93 -4.44 22.20
N LYS A 183 -11.73 -5.19 21.12
CA LYS A 183 -10.43 -5.35 20.48
C LYS A 183 -10.32 -4.44 19.28
N VAL A 184 -9.32 -3.57 19.27
CA VAL A 184 -8.99 -2.74 18.12
C VAL A 184 -7.94 -3.44 17.28
N ARG A 185 -8.16 -3.53 15.97
CA ARG A 185 -7.24 -4.10 15.00
C ARG A 185 -6.81 -3.03 14.01
N LEU A 186 -5.49 -2.90 13.87
CA LEU A 186 -4.83 -1.99 12.95
C LEU A 186 -4.57 -2.72 11.63
N VAL A 187 -5.40 -2.45 10.62
CA VAL A 187 -5.41 -3.22 9.37
C VAL A 187 -4.99 -2.34 8.19
N LEU A 188 -3.91 -2.70 7.50
CA LEU A 188 -3.69 -2.30 6.11
C LEU A 188 -4.37 -3.33 5.22
N LYS A 189 -5.41 -2.91 4.50
CA LYS A 189 -6.14 -3.71 3.53
C LYS A 189 -5.77 -3.28 2.11
N LEU A 190 -5.46 -4.23 1.24
CA LEU A 190 -5.17 -4.01 -0.18
C LEU A 190 -6.14 -4.86 -1.01
N SER A 191 -6.57 -4.37 -2.16
CA SER A 191 -7.43 -5.12 -3.09
C SER A 191 -6.85 -5.18 -4.49
N HIS A 192 -6.86 -6.33 -5.14
CA HIS A 192 -6.34 -6.48 -6.50
C HIS A 192 -6.95 -7.71 -7.21
N LYS A 193 -6.91 -7.72 -8.55
CA LYS A 193 -7.40 -8.85 -9.37
C LYS A 193 -6.42 -10.01 -9.48
N THR A 194 -5.12 -9.71 -9.42
CA THR A 194 -4.06 -10.71 -9.49
C THR A 194 -3.55 -11.05 -8.08
N PRO A 195 -3.71 -12.29 -7.58
CA PRO A 195 -3.33 -12.66 -6.22
C PRO A 195 -1.80 -12.72 -5.99
N SER A 196 -1.02 -13.11 -7.00
CA SER A 196 0.44 -13.27 -6.88
C SER A 196 1.16 -11.96 -6.53
N VAL A 197 0.52 -10.82 -6.76
CA VAL A 197 1.06 -9.51 -6.34
C VAL A 197 1.20 -9.40 -4.82
N PHE A 198 0.43 -10.18 -4.07
CA PHE A 198 0.42 -10.17 -2.61
C PHE A 198 1.48 -11.07 -1.98
N ASP A 199 2.15 -11.95 -2.73
CA ASP A 199 3.10 -12.92 -2.16
C ASP A 199 4.30 -12.22 -1.50
N ALA A 200 4.94 -11.31 -2.22
CA ALA A 200 6.03 -10.49 -1.68
C ALA A 200 5.57 -9.57 -0.53
N ILE A 201 4.32 -9.09 -0.58
CA ILE A 201 3.73 -8.22 0.45
C ILE A 201 3.50 -9.02 1.74
N LYS A 202 2.92 -10.22 1.62
CA LYS A 202 2.70 -11.14 2.74
C LYS A 202 4.02 -11.59 3.36
N SER A 203 5.04 -11.89 2.55
CA SER A 203 6.38 -12.19 3.04
C SER A 203 6.99 -11.02 3.84
N ARG A 204 6.83 -9.78 3.35
CA ARG A 204 7.42 -8.58 3.99
C ARG A 204 6.69 -8.10 5.24
N LEU A 205 5.36 -8.16 5.25
CA LEU A 205 4.52 -7.55 6.28
C LEU A 205 3.88 -8.58 7.22
N GLY A 206 3.71 -9.83 6.79
CA GLY A 206 2.77 -10.77 7.38
C GLY A 206 1.32 -10.45 7.01
N GLY A 207 0.37 -11.30 7.36
CA GLY A 207 -1.05 -11.11 7.05
C GLY A 207 -1.67 -12.26 6.25
N ASN A 208 -2.92 -12.06 5.84
CA ASN A 208 -3.74 -13.05 5.18
C ASN A 208 -4.22 -12.57 3.81
N ILE A 209 -4.39 -13.51 2.88
CA ILE A 209 -4.98 -13.27 1.56
C ILE A 209 -6.33 -13.98 1.52
N THR A 210 -7.38 -13.26 1.14
CA THR A 210 -8.73 -13.80 0.95
C THR A 210 -9.21 -13.52 -0.47
N HIS A 211 -10.18 -14.31 -0.95
CA HIS A 211 -10.78 -14.17 -2.27
C HIS A 211 -12.28 -13.95 -2.11
N ASP A 212 -12.75 -12.81 -2.60
CA ASP A 212 -14.15 -12.56 -2.81
C ASP A 212 -14.54 -13.10 -4.19
N LYS A 213 -15.29 -14.21 -4.18
CA LYS A 213 -15.72 -14.91 -5.39
C LYS A 213 -16.80 -14.16 -6.17
N GLU A 214 -17.56 -13.28 -5.53
CA GLU A 214 -18.65 -12.55 -6.18
C GLU A 214 -18.09 -11.45 -7.09
N THR A 215 -17.11 -10.71 -6.56
CA THR A 215 -16.45 -9.64 -7.33
C THR A 215 -15.23 -10.15 -8.10
N ASP A 216 -14.79 -11.39 -7.87
CA ASP A 216 -13.51 -11.95 -8.29
C ASP A 216 -12.34 -11.03 -7.92
N THR A 217 -12.25 -10.68 -6.64
CA THR A 217 -11.24 -9.75 -6.10
C THR A 217 -10.50 -10.40 -4.95
N TYR A 218 -9.18 -10.30 -4.96
CA TYR A 218 -8.34 -10.76 -3.86
C TYR A 218 -8.04 -9.60 -2.92
N TYR A 219 -8.05 -9.90 -1.62
CA TYR A 219 -7.72 -8.95 -0.58
C TYR A 219 -6.53 -9.45 0.23
N PHE A 220 -5.55 -8.58 0.43
CA PHE A 220 -4.54 -8.77 1.46
C PHE A 220 -4.91 -7.91 2.67
N ALA A 221 -4.78 -8.47 3.88
CA ALA A 221 -4.98 -7.73 5.11
C ALA A 221 -3.93 -8.12 6.16
N THR A 222 -3.31 -7.12 6.79
CA THR A 222 -2.49 -7.35 7.99
C THR A 222 -3.37 -7.86 9.14
N SER A 223 -2.88 -8.82 9.90
CA SER A 223 -3.70 -9.56 10.88
C SER A 223 -3.26 -9.39 12.34
N THR A 224 -2.02 -8.94 12.58
CA THR A 224 -1.41 -8.87 13.92
C THR A 224 -0.83 -7.49 14.21
N PHE A 225 -0.60 -7.19 15.49
CA PHE A 225 0.06 -5.94 15.92
C PHE A 225 1.48 -5.83 15.36
N GLU A 226 2.23 -6.94 15.31
CA GLU A 226 3.55 -7.01 14.68
C GLU A 226 3.49 -6.72 13.16
N SER A 227 2.48 -7.22 12.45
CA SER A 227 2.30 -6.88 11.03
C SER A 227 1.99 -5.40 10.82
N ALA A 228 1.24 -4.78 11.73
CA ALA A 228 0.99 -3.34 11.73
C ALA A 228 2.28 -2.54 11.98
N LYS A 229 3.16 -2.99 12.88
CA LYS A 229 4.49 -2.39 13.06
C LYS A 229 5.31 -2.42 11.78
N LYS A 230 5.34 -3.56 11.08
CA LYS A 230 6.07 -3.69 9.80
C LYS A 230 5.55 -2.72 8.75
N VAL A 231 4.25 -2.42 8.73
CA VAL A 231 3.66 -1.35 7.90
C VAL A 231 4.21 0.01 8.30
N VAL A 232 4.25 0.34 9.60
CA VAL A 232 4.83 1.59 10.09
C VAL A 232 6.29 1.73 9.67
N GLU A 233 7.11 0.70 9.88
CA GLU A 233 8.53 0.68 9.52
C GLU A 233 8.75 0.85 8.02
N TYR A 234 7.94 0.18 7.19
CA TYR A 234 7.98 0.33 5.75
C TYR A 234 7.66 1.76 5.33
N ILE A 235 6.54 2.32 5.76
CA ILE A 235 6.08 3.65 5.32
C ILE A 235 6.98 4.77 5.86
N ASN A 236 7.58 4.61 7.06
CA ASN A 236 8.58 5.54 7.59
C ASN A 236 9.84 5.63 6.71
N LYS A 237 10.14 4.56 5.96
CA LYS A 237 11.29 4.51 5.04
C LYS A 237 10.91 4.89 3.61
N TYR A 238 9.76 4.42 3.15
CA TYR A 238 9.23 4.65 1.80
C TYR A 238 7.83 5.27 1.91
N HIS A 239 7.78 6.59 1.96
CA HIS A 239 6.51 7.29 2.19
C HIS A 239 5.53 7.14 1.03
N ILE A 240 4.27 6.94 1.38
CA ILE A 240 3.12 7.11 0.48
C ILE A 240 2.87 8.60 0.23
N LEU A 241 2.39 8.95 -0.96
CA LEU A 241 2.30 10.33 -1.45
C LEU A 241 0.86 10.79 -1.74
N SER A 242 -0.12 9.87 -1.75
CA SER A 242 -1.53 10.22 -1.94
C SER A 242 -2.13 10.86 -0.68
N SER A 243 -3.39 11.29 -0.78
CA SER A 243 -4.19 11.76 0.35
C SER A 243 -4.32 10.71 1.47
N LYS A 244 -4.12 9.42 1.16
CA LYS A 244 -4.10 8.32 2.14
C LYS A 244 -2.99 8.47 3.19
N TYR A 245 -1.98 9.32 2.95
CA TYR A 245 -1.00 9.67 3.98
C TYR A 245 -1.65 10.25 5.24
N VAL A 246 -2.75 11.01 5.11
CA VAL A 246 -3.49 11.54 6.26
C VAL A 246 -4.11 10.39 7.08
N ASP A 247 -4.66 9.38 6.40
CA ASP A 247 -5.25 8.21 7.04
C ASP A 247 -4.19 7.36 7.72
N TYR A 248 -3.04 7.17 7.06
CA TYR A 248 -1.87 6.52 7.67
C TYR A 248 -1.42 7.25 8.95
N VAL A 249 -1.35 8.58 8.95
CA VAL A 249 -0.94 9.34 10.14
C VAL A 249 -1.92 9.12 11.30
N LYS A 250 -3.23 9.09 11.03
CA LYS A 250 -4.24 8.77 12.06
C LYS A 250 -4.08 7.33 12.55
N TRP A 251 -3.95 6.38 11.62
CA TRP A 251 -3.77 4.97 11.91
C TRP A 251 -2.50 4.69 12.75
N ARG A 252 -1.38 5.36 12.43
CA ARG A 252 -0.13 5.29 13.19
C ARG A 252 -0.27 5.90 14.60
N LYS A 253 -1.06 6.97 14.76
CA LYS A 253 -1.37 7.50 16.09
C LYS A 253 -2.15 6.49 16.92
N SER A 254 -3.14 5.81 16.32
CA SER A 254 -3.86 4.72 16.99
C SER A 254 -2.94 3.56 17.37
N TYR A 255 -1.96 3.23 16.53
CA TYR A 255 -0.91 2.25 16.88
C TYR A 255 -0.18 2.65 18.17
N ILE A 256 0.23 3.92 18.29
CA ILE A 256 0.93 4.40 19.50
C ILE A 256 0.03 4.33 20.73
N LEU A 257 -1.25 4.69 20.62
CA LEU A 257 -2.19 4.60 21.73
C LEU A 257 -2.32 3.15 22.22
N VAL A 258 -2.53 2.22 21.29
CA VAL A 258 -2.60 0.79 21.59
C VAL A 258 -1.29 0.30 22.22
N GLN A 259 -0.13 0.68 21.67
CA GLN A 259 1.19 0.34 22.22
C GLN A 259 1.35 0.80 23.68
N ASN A 260 0.95 2.05 23.96
CA ASN A 260 1.10 2.62 25.30
C ASN A 260 0.14 1.99 26.30
N ASP A 261 -1.10 1.68 25.90
CA ASP A 261 -2.05 1.00 26.78
C ASP A 261 -1.58 -0.43 27.13
N PHE A 262 -0.94 -1.14 26.19
CA PHE A 262 -0.27 -2.42 26.48
C PHE A 262 0.85 -2.25 27.53
N ASN A 263 1.66 -1.21 27.40
CA ASN A 263 2.75 -0.95 28.35
C ASN A 263 2.24 -0.56 29.75
N VAL A 264 1.11 0.15 29.83
CA VAL A 264 0.48 0.51 31.12
C VAL A 264 0.00 -0.74 31.85
N ILE A 265 -0.59 -1.71 31.14
CA ILE A 265 -1.01 -2.99 31.73
C ILE A 265 0.17 -3.76 32.33
N LEU A 266 1.31 -3.81 31.63
CA LEU A 266 2.53 -4.48 32.13
C LEU A 266 3.16 -3.79 33.35
N SER A 267 3.05 -2.45 33.44
CA SER A 267 3.65 -1.67 34.54
C SER A 267 2.88 -1.68 35.86
N ILE A 268 1.65 -2.20 35.87
CA ILE A 268 0.81 -2.30 37.07
C ILE A 268 1.07 -3.62 37.82
N ASP A 269 1.69 -4.60 37.15
CA ASP A 269 1.97 -5.94 37.69
C ASP A 269 3.41 -6.12 38.24
N GLU A 270 4.20 -5.03 38.35
CA GLU A 270 5.50 -4.97 39.06
C GLU A 270 5.38 -4.27 40.42
#